data_AF-A0A2E8GKP6-F1
#
_entry.id   AF-A0A2E8GKP6-F1
#
_cell.length_a   1.000
_cell.length_b   1.000
_cell.length_c   1.000
_cell.angle_alpha   90.00
_cell.angle_beta   90.00
_cell.angle_gamma   90.00
#
_symmetry.space_group_name_H-M   'P 1'
#
loop_
_entity.id
_entity.type
_entity.pdbx_description
1 polymer ?
#
loop_
_entity_poly.entity_id
_entity_poly.type
_entity_poly.pdbx_seq_one_letter_code
_entity_poly.pdbx_strand_id
1 'polypeptide(L)'
;KALGVTAVKLPAPKVYEALSTGVADGIFMPMETQKSFRLKEVVPHVTIMPGGLYYGSFAFLMNSDFLAGLSEKDRNAIMDVSGEKLAKLAGEHWDAADVAGLAAAKEAGTTISTASAETHKRYLEIMASVEQDWITNVGKAGVDGKAALEELRSIARSY
;
A
#
# COMPACT_ATOMS: atom_id res chain seq x y z
N LYS A 1 11.38 1.00 11.24
CA LYS A 1 12.28 1.77 12.14
C LYS A 1 11.51 2.54 13.21
N ALA A 2 10.65 3.51 12.87
CA ALA A 2 9.91 4.30 13.87
C ALA A 2 9.03 3.43 14.81
N LEU A 3 8.45 2.34 14.29
CA LEU A 3 7.71 1.35 15.06
C LEU A 3 8.57 0.43 15.94
N GLY A 4 9.90 0.64 16.02
CA GLY A 4 10.81 -0.21 16.79
C GLY A 4 11.12 -1.59 16.17
N VAL A 5 10.54 -1.90 15.01
CA VAL A 5 10.79 -3.16 14.30
C VAL A 5 12.10 -3.14 13.50
N THR A 6 12.79 -4.28 13.46
CA THR A 6 13.91 -4.55 12.54
C THR A 6 13.36 -4.88 11.17
N ALA A 7 13.65 -4.05 10.17
CA ALA A 7 13.11 -4.19 8.83
C ALA A 7 13.98 -5.12 7.96
N VAL A 8 13.37 -6.17 7.43
CA VAL A 8 13.95 -6.99 6.35
C VAL A 8 13.30 -6.54 5.03
N LYS A 9 14.10 -6.09 4.07
CA LYS A 9 13.59 -5.64 2.76
C LYS A 9 13.62 -6.81 1.79
N LEU A 10 12.44 -7.25 1.34
CA LEU A 10 12.28 -8.35 0.39
C LEU A 10 11.27 -7.94 -0.69
N PRO A 11 11.48 -8.38 -1.95
CA PRO A 11 10.43 -8.34 -2.95
C PRO A 11 9.22 -9.17 -2.50
N ALA A 12 8.02 -8.71 -2.87
CA ALA A 12 6.74 -9.31 -2.48
C ALA A 12 6.68 -10.85 -2.68
N PRO A 13 7.13 -11.42 -3.82
CA PRO A 13 7.10 -12.88 -4.04
C PRO A 13 8.00 -13.71 -3.10
N LYS A 14 8.95 -13.08 -2.38
CA LYS A 14 9.84 -13.74 -1.44
C LYS A 14 9.33 -13.75 0.01
N VAL A 15 8.21 -13.09 0.27
CA VAL A 15 7.64 -12.96 1.62
C VAL A 15 7.23 -14.31 2.20
N TYR A 16 6.57 -15.18 1.43
CA TYR A 16 6.14 -16.51 1.92
C TYR A 16 7.33 -17.33 2.43
N GLU A 17 8.40 -17.42 1.62
CA GLU A 17 9.61 -18.16 1.96
C GLU A 17 10.30 -17.60 3.21
N ALA A 18 10.39 -16.27 3.31
CA ALA A 18 11.01 -15.63 4.48
C ALA A 18 10.24 -15.87 5.78
N LEU A 19 8.90 -15.92 5.71
CA LEU A 19 8.05 -16.25 6.87
C LEU A 19 8.12 -17.74 7.20
N SER A 20 8.02 -18.63 6.21
CA SER A 20 8.01 -20.08 6.42
C SER A 20 9.33 -20.62 6.97
N THR A 21 10.43 -19.93 6.67
CA THR A 21 11.79 -20.29 7.14
C THR A 21 12.21 -19.55 8.41
N GLY A 22 11.38 -18.63 8.92
CA GLY A 22 11.68 -17.86 10.14
C GLY A 22 12.73 -16.76 9.96
N VAL A 23 13.01 -16.34 8.73
CA VAL A 23 13.87 -15.16 8.45
C VAL A 23 13.19 -13.87 8.89
N ALA A 24 11.85 -13.83 8.85
CA ALA A 24 11.04 -12.74 9.37
C ALA A 24 9.91 -13.28 10.26
N ASP A 25 9.61 -12.56 11.34
CA ASP A 25 8.55 -12.93 12.29
C ASP A 25 7.15 -12.45 11.85
N GLY A 26 7.10 -11.56 10.86
CA GLY A 26 5.87 -10.94 10.39
C GLY A 26 6.12 -10.04 9.19
N ILE A 27 5.04 -9.51 8.62
CA ILE A 27 5.09 -8.66 7.43
C ILE A 27 4.00 -7.60 7.47
N PHE A 28 4.28 -6.44 6.87
CA PHE A 28 3.26 -5.47 6.51
C PHE A 28 2.87 -5.68 5.05
N MET A 29 1.64 -6.11 4.80
CA MET A 29 1.08 -6.39 3.47
C MET A 29 -0.42 -6.08 3.46
N PRO A 30 -1.01 -5.79 2.29
CA PRO A 30 -2.47 -5.72 2.14
C PRO A 30 -3.12 -7.09 2.38
N MET A 31 -4.41 -7.08 2.71
CA MET A 31 -5.17 -8.28 3.09
C MET A 31 -5.27 -9.30 1.94
N GLU A 32 -5.29 -8.84 0.70
CA GLU A 32 -5.36 -9.69 -0.50
C GLU A 32 -4.25 -10.75 -0.56
N THR A 33 -3.08 -10.47 0.02
CA THR A 33 -1.93 -11.39 0.06
C THR A 33 -2.18 -12.68 0.81
N GLN A 34 -3.15 -12.70 1.72
CA GLN A 34 -3.61 -13.92 2.38
C GLN A 34 -4.07 -14.95 1.35
N LYS A 35 -4.64 -14.50 0.23
CA LYS A 35 -5.01 -15.33 -0.92
C LYS A 35 -3.90 -15.39 -1.97
N SER A 36 -3.51 -14.25 -2.53
CA SER A 36 -2.66 -14.22 -3.74
C SER A 36 -1.27 -14.83 -3.50
N PHE A 37 -0.69 -14.61 -2.32
CA PHE A 37 0.62 -15.13 -1.94
C PHE A 37 0.54 -16.30 -0.95
N ARG A 38 -0.67 -16.84 -0.73
CA ARG A 38 -0.91 -17.94 0.21
C ARG A 38 -0.45 -17.64 1.63
N LEU A 39 -0.40 -16.37 2.04
CA LEU A 39 0.11 -16.02 3.37
C LEU A 39 -0.72 -16.61 4.50
N LYS A 40 -1.99 -16.98 4.25
CA LYS A 40 -2.83 -17.71 5.21
C LYS A 40 -2.26 -19.03 5.73
N GLU A 41 -1.28 -19.61 5.03
CA GLU A 41 -0.60 -20.83 5.47
C GLU A 41 0.52 -20.59 6.48
N VAL A 42 1.06 -19.37 6.53
CA VAL A 42 2.26 -19.00 7.32
C VAL A 42 2.07 -17.76 8.19
N VAL A 43 0.92 -17.08 8.08
CA VAL A 43 0.51 -15.90 8.86
C VAL A 43 -0.82 -16.19 9.56
N PRO A 44 -0.81 -16.83 10.73
CA PRO A 44 -2.04 -17.21 11.45
C PRO A 44 -2.70 -16.03 12.19
N HIS A 45 -2.03 -14.87 12.28
CA HIS A 45 -2.52 -13.69 12.96
C HIS A 45 -2.44 -12.47 12.04
N VAL A 46 -3.53 -11.71 11.95
CA VAL A 46 -3.58 -10.44 11.22
C VAL A 46 -4.19 -9.38 12.12
N THR A 47 -3.53 -8.23 12.20
CA THR A 47 -4.06 -7.03 12.87
C THR A 47 -4.33 -5.95 11.83
N ILE A 48 -5.59 -5.53 11.73
CA ILE A 48 -6.04 -4.45 10.85
C ILE A 48 -5.89 -3.12 11.61
N MET A 49 -5.15 -2.18 11.04
CA MET A 49 -5.08 -0.81 11.54
C MET A 49 -6.25 0.01 10.96
N PRO A 50 -7.08 0.67 11.78
CA PRO A 50 -8.08 1.61 11.30
C PRO A 50 -7.45 2.69 10.41
N GLY A 51 -8.02 2.94 9.22
CA GLY A 51 -7.45 3.89 8.27
C GLY A 51 -6.17 3.43 7.56
N GLY A 52 -5.77 2.17 7.73
CA GLY A 52 -4.59 1.58 7.11
C GLY A 52 -3.31 1.77 7.92
N LEU A 53 -2.43 0.77 7.90
CA LEU A 53 -1.10 0.90 8.50
C LEU A 53 -0.18 1.74 7.60
N TYR A 54 -0.25 1.56 6.29
CA TYR A 54 0.41 2.41 5.31
C TYR A 54 -0.22 2.12 3.95
N TYR A 55 0.08 2.96 2.96
CA TYR A 55 -0.33 2.73 1.58
C TYR A 55 0.91 2.69 0.68
N GLY A 56 0.91 1.76 -0.28
CA GLY A 56 1.90 1.73 -1.35
C GLY A 56 1.40 2.52 -2.55
N SER A 57 2.31 3.24 -3.22
CA SER A 57 2.02 3.87 -4.51
C SER A 57 2.63 3.03 -5.64
N PHE A 58 1.81 2.73 -6.65
CA PHE A 58 2.24 2.04 -7.86
C PHE A 58 2.11 2.98 -9.06
N ALA A 59 3.03 2.86 -10.01
CA ALA A 59 2.99 3.63 -11.25
C ALA A 59 2.84 2.69 -12.44
N PHE A 60 1.86 2.96 -13.29
CA PHE A 60 1.77 2.40 -14.63
C PHE A 60 2.52 3.33 -15.57
N LEU A 61 3.66 2.87 -16.10
CA LEU A 61 4.56 3.68 -16.89
C LEU A 61 4.64 3.15 -18.33
N MET A 62 4.74 4.07 -19.28
CA MET A 62 4.97 3.77 -20.69
C MET A 62 6.20 4.53 -21.17
N ASN A 63 7.03 3.90 -21.99
CA ASN A 63 8.16 4.57 -22.62
C ASN A 63 7.66 5.71 -23.53
N SER A 64 8.26 6.90 -23.38
CA SER A 64 7.83 8.11 -24.09
C SER A 64 7.99 8.02 -25.59
N ASP A 65 9.08 7.41 -26.07
CA ASP A 65 9.39 7.31 -27.50
C ASP A 65 8.45 6.33 -28.19
N PHE A 66 8.12 5.23 -27.50
CA PHE A 66 7.11 4.29 -27.95
C PHE A 66 5.75 4.97 -28.08
N LEU A 67 5.29 5.67 -27.04
CA LEU A 67 4.02 6.39 -27.05
C LEU A 67 4.01 7.45 -28.17
N ALA A 68 5.14 8.14 -28.40
CA ALA A 68 5.29 9.13 -29.44
C ALA A 68 5.26 8.53 -30.86
N GLY A 69 5.69 7.28 -31.02
CA GLY A 69 5.68 6.53 -32.28
C GLY A 69 4.32 5.93 -32.65
N LEU A 70 3.34 5.90 -31.74
CA LEU A 70 2.00 5.41 -32.03
C LEU A 70 1.21 6.37 -32.93
N SER A 71 0.21 5.84 -33.64
CA SER A 71 -0.77 6.68 -34.34
C SER A 71 -1.48 7.62 -33.36
N GLU A 72 -1.96 8.77 -33.85
CA GLU A 72 -2.72 9.70 -33.00
C GLU A 72 -3.94 9.03 -32.37
N LYS A 73 -4.64 8.20 -33.14
CA LYS A 73 -5.80 7.42 -32.67
C LYS A 73 -5.44 6.52 -31.48
N ASP A 74 -4.36 5.73 -31.60
CA ASP A 74 -4.00 4.76 -30.56
C ASP A 74 -3.44 5.45 -29.31
N ARG A 75 -2.66 6.52 -29.52
CA ARG A 75 -2.16 7.37 -28.44
C ARG A 75 -3.30 7.97 -27.63
N ASN A 76 -4.30 8.55 -28.32
CA ASN A 76 -5.48 9.11 -27.65
C ASN A 76 -6.26 8.03 -26.91
N ALA A 77 -6.43 6.85 -27.50
CA ALA A 77 -7.10 5.73 -26.83
C ALA A 77 -6.40 5.29 -25.53
N ILE A 78 -5.07 5.26 -25.51
CA ILE A 78 -4.29 4.96 -24.29
C ILE A 78 -4.46 6.06 -23.25
N MET A 79 -4.34 7.33 -23.65
CA MET A 79 -4.45 8.46 -22.73
C MET A 79 -5.87 8.57 -22.15
N ASP A 80 -6.90 8.28 -22.94
CA ASP A 80 -8.31 8.34 -22.53
C ASP A 80 -8.68 7.37 -21.41
N VAL A 81 -7.92 6.28 -21.25
CA VAL A 81 -8.10 5.28 -20.19
C VAL A 81 -7.05 5.38 -19.09
N SER A 82 -6.06 6.27 -19.23
CA SER A 82 -4.95 6.45 -18.27
C SER A 82 -5.31 7.46 -17.16
N GLY A 83 -4.31 7.87 -16.37
CA GLY A 83 -4.46 8.90 -15.34
C GLY A 83 -5.45 8.50 -14.24
N GLU A 84 -6.31 9.44 -13.84
CA GLU A 84 -7.26 9.28 -12.74
C GLU A 84 -8.23 8.10 -12.95
N LYS A 85 -8.67 7.86 -14.19
CA LYS A 85 -9.57 6.74 -14.51
C LYS A 85 -8.91 5.40 -14.23
N LEU A 86 -7.65 5.23 -14.66
CA LEU A 86 -6.88 4.03 -14.38
C LEU A 86 -6.59 3.89 -12.88
N ALA A 87 -6.24 4.99 -12.21
CA ALA A 87 -5.96 4.99 -10.77
C ALA A 87 -7.18 4.53 -9.96
N LYS A 88 -8.37 5.06 -10.28
CA LYS A 88 -9.64 4.64 -9.67
C LYS A 88 -9.94 3.17 -9.94
N LEU A 89 -9.86 2.74 -11.20
CA LEU A 89 -10.09 1.34 -11.59
C LEU A 89 -9.14 0.38 -10.85
N ALA A 90 -7.86 0.75 -10.75
CA ALA A 90 -6.88 -0.05 -10.02
C ALA A 90 -7.22 -0.13 -8.53
N GLY A 91 -7.60 0.98 -7.90
CA GLY A 91 -8.04 1.02 -6.50
C GLY A 91 -9.24 0.10 -6.24
N GLU A 92 -10.27 0.17 -7.07
CA GLU A 92 -11.46 -0.70 -6.98
C GLU A 92 -11.10 -2.20 -7.06
N HIS A 93 -10.13 -2.55 -7.91
CA HIS A 93 -9.64 -3.92 -8.00
C HIS A 93 -8.81 -4.35 -6.77
N TRP A 94 -8.01 -3.46 -6.19
CA TRP A 94 -7.30 -3.73 -4.93
C TRP A 94 -8.28 -3.95 -3.77
N ASP A 95 -9.31 -3.11 -3.65
CA ASP A 95 -10.34 -3.25 -2.62
C ASP A 95 -11.10 -4.59 -2.75
N ALA A 96 -11.48 -4.95 -3.97
CA ALA A 96 -12.11 -6.24 -4.24
C ALA A 96 -11.19 -7.42 -3.92
N ALA A 97 -9.89 -7.29 -4.18
CA ALA A 97 -8.90 -8.29 -3.84
C ALA A 97 -8.73 -8.43 -2.31
N ASP A 98 -8.78 -7.32 -1.56
CA ASP A 98 -8.71 -7.33 -0.09
C ASP A 98 -9.92 -8.05 0.52
N VAL A 99 -11.12 -7.88 -0.04
CA VAL A 99 -12.31 -8.65 0.36
C VAL A 99 -12.10 -10.15 0.13
N ALA A 100 -11.54 -10.53 -1.01
CA ALA A 100 -11.24 -11.93 -1.32
C ALA A 100 -10.13 -12.52 -0.43
N GLY A 101 -9.11 -11.72 -0.09
CA GLY A 101 -8.06 -12.07 0.87
C GLY A 101 -8.61 -12.31 2.26
N LEU A 102 -9.49 -11.42 2.72
CA LEU A 102 -10.15 -11.53 4.02
C LEU A 102 -10.98 -12.81 4.12
N ALA A 103 -11.75 -13.13 3.08
CA ALA A 103 -12.52 -14.36 3.02
C ALA A 103 -11.62 -15.60 3.10
N ALA A 104 -10.52 -15.62 2.32
CA ALA A 104 -9.56 -16.72 2.32
C ALA A 104 -8.85 -16.89 3.68
N ALA A 105 -8.52 -15.79 4.37
CA ALA A 105 -7.93 -15.82 5.70
C ALA A 105 -8.89 -16.41 6.74
N LYS A 106 -10.17 -15.99 6.70
CA LYS A 106 -11.22 -16.53 7.58
C LYS A 106 -11.46 -18.01 7.36
N GLU A 107 -11.54 -18.45 6.10
CA GLU A 107 -11.70 -19.86 5.74
C GLU A 107 -10.53 -20.72 6.26
N ALA A 108 -9.32 -20.18 6.24
CA ALA A 108 -8.13 -20.84 6.79
C ALA A 108 -8.01 -20.78 8.33
N GLY A 109 -8.96 -20.16 9.03
CA GLY A 109 -8.93 -20.03 10.49
C GLY A 109 -7.94 -18.98 11.02
N THR A 110 -7.52 -18.02 10.18
CA THR A 110 -6.65 -16.92 10.60
C THR A 110 -7.32 -16.09 11.70
N THR A 111 -6.61 -15.80 12.78
CA THR A 111 -7.09 -14.89 13.83
C THR A 111 -6.93 -13.46 13.35
N ILE A 112 -8.05 -12.79 13.09
CA ILE A 112 -8.08 -11.42 12.59
C ILE A 112 -8.58 -10.50 13.70
N SER A 113 -7.79 -9.50 14.05
CA SER A 113 -8.12 -8.47 15.03
C SER A 113 -8.02 -7.08 14.41
N THR A 114 -8.70 -6.11 15.02
CA THR A 114 -8.53 -4.69 14.71
C THR A 114 -7.74 -4.03 15.84
N ALA A 115 -6.79 -3.17 15.49
CA ALA A 115 -6.02 -2.42 16.49
C ALA A 115 -6.96 -1.59 17.38
N SER A 116 -6.66 -1.55 18.69
CA SER A 116 -7.44 -0.77 19.65
C SER A 116 -7.30 0.73 19.39
N ALA A 117 -8.24 1.53 19.90
CA ALA A 117 -8.17 2.99 19.82
C ALA A 117 -6.87 3.55 20.45
N GLU A 118 -6.40 2.95 21.55
CA GLU A 118 -5.13 3.30 22.19
C GLU A 118 -3.93 2.99 21.29
N THR A 119 -3.90 1.79 20.69
CA THR A 119 -2.84 1.40 19.76
C THR A 119 -2.83 2.31 18.53
N HIS A 120 -4.00 2.62 17.98
CA HIS A 120 -4.14 3.52 16.84
C HIS A 120 -3.67 4.94 17.19
N LYS A 121 -4.05 5.48 18.36
CA LYS A 121 -3.56 6.79 18.83
C LYS A 121 -2.04 6.81 18.93
N ARG A 122 -1.44 5.81 19.57
CA ARG A 122 0.02 5.70 19.71
C ARG A 122 0.71 5.56 18.35
N TYR A 123 0.10 4.84 17.42
CA TYR A 123 0.58 4.74 16.05
C TYR A 123 0.64 6.12 15.37
N LEU A 124 -0.44 6.92 15.45
CA LEU A 124 -0.49 8.27 14.88
C LEU A 124 0.55 9.20 15.51
N GLU A 125 0.80 9.11 16.82
CA GLU A 125 1.84 9.88 17.50
C GLU A 125 3.25 9.54 16.97
N ILE A 126 3.55 8.26 16.71
CA ILE A 126 4.81 7.84 16.09
C ILE A 126 4.90 8.35 14.65
N MET A 127 3.81 8.29 13.89
CA MET A 127 3.78 8.73 12.49
C MET A 127 3.90 10.24 12.33
N ALA A 128 3.48 11.05 13.30
CA ALA A 128 3.68 12.50 13.25
C ALA A 128 5.16 12.88 13.05
N SER A 129 6.09 12.17 13.69
CA SER A 129 7.52 12.37 13.46
C SER A 129 7.95 11.94 12.05
N VAL A 130 7.41 10.85 11.53
CA VAL A 130 7.72 10.36 10.18
C VAL A 130 7.24 11.35 9.11
N GLU A 131 6.05 11.92 9.30
CA GLU A 131 5.49 12.95 8.43
C GLU A 131 6.33 14.22 8.47
N GLN A 132 6.75 14.67 9.65
CA GLN A 132 7.61 15.84 9.80
C GLN A 132 8.98 15.65 9.12
N ASP A 133 9.56 14.46 9.26
CA ASP A 133 10.80 14.09 8.57
C ASP A 133 10.61 14.11 7.05
N TRP A 134 9.48 13.58 6.55
CA TRP A 134 9.15 13.60 5.14
C TRP A 134 8.99 15.04 4.61
N ILE A 135 8.22 15.89 5.29
CA ILE A 135 8.04 17.32 4.93
C ILE A 135 9.39 18.02 4.83
N THR A 136 10.26 17.82 5.83
CA THR A 136 11.59 18.42 5.87
C THR A 136 12.45 17.94 4.70
N ASN A 137 12.37 16.66 4.34
CA ASN A 137 13.17 16.09 3.26
C ASN A 137 12.69 16.53 1.88
N VAL A 138 11.39 16.56 1.61
CA VAL A 138 10.86 17.04 0.32
C VAL A 138 11.07 18.54 0.15
N GLY A 139 11.05 19.32 1.24
CA GLY A 139 11.41 20.74 1.22
C GLY A 139 12.80 21.02 0.66
N LYS A 140 13.77 20.11 0.85
CA LYS A 140 15.12 20.23 0.27
C LYS A 140 15.12 20.13 -1.27
N ALA A 141 14.07 19.56 -1.85
CA ALA A 141 13.86 19.49 -3.29
C ALA A 141 13.03 20.67 -3.84
N GLY A 142 12.74 21.69 -3.01
CA GLY A 142 11.95 22.86 -3.41
C GLY A 142 10.44 22.64 -3.45
N VAL A 143 9.95 21.53 -2.89
CA VAL A 143 8.52 21.20 -2.80
C VAL A 143 7.96 21.68 -1.46
N ASP A 144 6.80 22.34 -1.47
CA ASP A 144 6.04 22.58 -0.24
C ASP A 144 5.43 21.25 0.24
N GLY A 145 6.18 20.54 1.07
CA GLY A 145 5.78 19.24 1.60
C GLY A 145 4.50 19.30 2.42
N LYS A 146 4.25 20.41 3.13
CA LYS A 146 3.04 20.53 3.94
C LYS A 146 1.82 20.64 3.03
N ALA A 147 1.87 21.51 2.03
CA ALA A 147 0.80 21.65 1.04
C ALA A 147 0.55 20.33 0.28
N ALA A 148 1.61 19.64 -0.15
CA ALA A 148 1.49 18.36 -0.86
C ALA A 148 0.83 17.26 0.00
N LEU A 149 1.17 17.17 1.29
CA LEU A 149 0.56 16.19 2.20
C LEU A 149 -0.92 16.52 2.50
N GLU A 150 -1.25 17.81 2.65
CA GLU A 150 -2.62 18.27 2.83
C GLU A 150 -3.48 17.97 1.58
N GLU A 151 -2.94 18.23 0.39
CA GLU A 151 -3.59 17.92 -0.89
C GLU A 151 -3.84 16.41 -1.04
N LEU A 152 -2.83 15.57 -0.82
CA LEU A 152 -2.97 14.11 -0.86
C LEU A 152 -4.13 13.63 0.03
N ARG A 153 -4.19 14.13 1.27
CA ARG A 153 -5.24 13.75 2.23
C ARG A 153 -6.62 14.27 1.84
N SER A 154 -6.69 15.46 1.26
CA SER A 154 -7.94 16.01 0.75
C SER A 154 -8.50 15.13 -0.38
N ILE A 155 -7.65 14.79 -1.36
CA ILE A 155 -8.02 13.93 -2.48
C ILE A 155 -8.41 12.54 -1.97
N ALA A 156 -7.61 11.91 -1.11
CA ALA A 156 -7.88 10.57 -0.60
C ALA A 156 -9.21 10.47 0.17
N ARG A 157 -9.70 11.57 0.76
CA ARG A 157 -11.00 11.61 1.48
C ARG A 157 -12.19 11.94 0.58
N SER A 158 -11.95 12.41 -0.64
CA SER A 158 -13.03 12.75 -1.59
C SER A 158 -13.48 11.57 -2.45
N TYR A 159 -12.73 10.47 -2.44
CA TYR A 159 -13.10 9.18 -3.01
C TYR A 159 -13.79 8.31 -1.96
#